data_AF-A0A496BLR9-F1
#
_entry.id   AF-A0A496BLR9-F1
#
_cell.length_a   1.000
_cell.length_b   1.000
_cell.length_c   1.000
_cell.angle_alpha   90.00
_cell.angle_beta   90.00
_cell.angle_gamma   90.00
#
_symmetry.space_group_name_H-M   'P 1'
#
loop_
_entity.id
_entity.type
_entity.pdbx_description
1 polymer ?
#
loop_
_entity_poly.entity_id
_entity_poly.type
_entity_poly.pdbx_seq_one_letter_code
_entity_poly.pdbx_strand_id
1 'polypeptide(L)' 'MIRTLKEEEIHLNDYEDITEARERIGHFITQVYHQKRPHSALGYLTPLEFQRKNLS' A
#
# COMPACT_ATOMS: atom_id res chain seq x y z
N MET A 1 7.64 -12.97 3.44
CA MET A 1 7.60 -11.93 4.50
C MET A 1 7.20 -10.62 3.84
N ILE A 2 6.04 -10.05 4.18
CA ILE A 2 5.68 -8.70 3.72
C ILE A 2 6.55 -7.75 4.53
N ARG A 3 7.59 -7.15 3.90
CA ARG A 3 8.22 -5.96 4.46
C ARG A 3 7.13 -4.90 4.53
N THR A 4 6.76 -4.55 5.75
CA THR A 4 5.61 -3.67 5.99
C THR A 4 5.91 -2.30 5.37
N LEU A 5 4.86 -1.62 4.92
CA LEU A 5 4.86 -0.21 4.49
C LEU A 5 5.78 0.68 5.35
N LYS A 6 5.89 0.36 6.64
CA LYS A 6 6.75 1.03 7.62
C LYS A 6 8.24 1.02 7.28
N GLU A 7 8.78 -0.07 6.74
CA GLU A 7 10.22 -0.22 6.52
C GLU A 7 10.70 0.41 5.20
N GLU A 8 9.88 0.39 4.15
CA GLU A 8 10.27 0.90 2.82
C GLU A 8 9.86 2.37 2.59
N GLU A 9 8.83 2.90 3.26
CA GLU A 9 8.32 4.28 3.04
C GLU A 9 8.49 5.20 4.26
N ILE A 10 8.27 4.69 5.47
CA ILE A 10 8.31 5.51 6.69
C ILE A 10 9.74 5.67 7.24
N HIS A 11 10.65 4.74 6.93
CA HIS A 11 12.05 4.81 7.39
C HIS A 11 13.01 5.51 6.42
N LEU A 12 12.54 5.89 5.23
CA LEU A 12 13.36 6.51 4.18
C LEU A 12 12.97 7.96 3.86
N ASN A 13 11.78 8.39 4.29
CA ASN A 13 11.31 9.77 4.11
C ASN A 13 11.20 10.45 5.48
N ASP A 14 12.12 11.36 5.79
CA ASP A 14 11.89 12.37 6.82
C ASP A 14 10.76 13.27 6.33
N TYR A 15 9.54 13.04 6.82
CA TYR A 15 8.41 13.93 6.52
C TYR A 15 8.60 15.25 7.25
N GLU A 16 8.45 16.37 6.55
CA GLU A 16 8.63 17.70 7.15
C GLU A 16 7.47 18.03 8.11
N ASP A 17 6.25 17.57 7.78
CA ASP A 17 5.05 17.71 8.62
C ASP A 17 4.02 16.57 8.44
N ILE A 18 2.98 16.58 9.28
CA ILE A 18 1.90 15.58 9.28
C ILE A 18 1.06 15.62 7.99
N THR A 19 0.94 16.78 7.35
CA THR A 19 0.17 16.95 6.11
C THR A 19 0.88 16.25 4.97
N GLU A 20 2.19 16.48 4.81
CA GLU A 20 3.01 15.82 3.79
C GLU A 20 3.01 14.29 4.00
N ALA A 21 3.13 13.85 5.26
CA ALA A 21 3.05 12.43 5.59
C ALA A 21 1.71 11.81 5.15
N ARG A 22 0.59 12.49 5.40
CA ARG A 22 -0.73 12.00 5.00
C ARG A 22 -0.89 11.92 3.48
N GLU A 23 -0.38 12.89 2.74
CA GLU A 23 -0.45 12.90 1.28
C GLU A 23 0.39 11.78 0.67
N ARG A 24 1.65 11.64 1.10
CA ARG A 24 2.56 10.59 0.60
C ARG A 24 2.06 9.19 0.94
N ILE A 25 1.61 8.97 2.18
CA ILE A 25 1.02 7.69 2.59
C ILE A 25 -0.24 7.39 1.77
N GLY A 26 -1.12 8.37 1.57
CA GLY A 26 -2.32 8.22 0.74
C GLY A 26 -1.99 7.87 -0.71
N HIS A 27 -1.00 8.55 -1.30
CA HIS A 27 -0.52 8.27 -2.64
C HIS A 27 0.04 6.85 -2.75
N PHE A 28 0.88 6.43 -1.81
CA PHE A 28 1.44 5.08 -1.80
C PHE A 28 0.34 4.02 -1.70
N ILE A 29 -0.62 4.18 -0.80
CA ILE A 29 -1.72 3.22 -0.61
C ILE A 29 -2.50 3.07 -1.93
N THR A 30 -2.84 4.18 -2.57
CA THR A 30 -3.69 4.17 -3.77
C THR A 30 -2.95 3.70 -5.03
N GLN A 31 -1.71 4.13 -5.24
CA GLN A 31 -0.97 3.88 -6.48
C GLN A 31 -0.11 2.62 -6.44
N VAL A 32 0.37 2.23 -5.26
CA VAL A 32 1.32 1.13 -5.10
C VAL A 32 0.65 -0.04 -4.41
N TYR A 33 0.14 0.16 -3.19
CA TYR A 33 -0.38 -0.93 -2.37
C TYR A 33 -1.61 -1.59 -3.02
N HIS A 34 -2.63 -0.81 -3.40
CA HIS A 34 -3.86 -1.35 -3.96
C HIS A 34 -3.71 -1.99 -5.35
N GLN A 35 -2.74 -1.54 -6.15
CA GLN A 35 -2.69 -1.89 -7.58
C GLN A 35 -1.53 -2.82 -7.94
N LYS A 36 -0.42 -2.78 -7.19
CA LYS A 36 0.84 -3.41 -7.64
C LYS A 36 1.37 -4.46 -6.68
N ARG A 37 0.81 -4.57 -5.46
CA ARG A 37 1.35 -5.48 -4.43
C ARG A 37 0.44 -6.69 -4.21
N PRO A 38 0.85 -7.89 -4.66
CA PRO A 38 0.17 -9.13 -4.32
C PRO A 38 0.32 -9.47 -2.85
N HIS A 39 -0.76 -9.94 -2.23
CA HIS A 39 -0.76 -10.36 -0.82
C HIS A 39 -1.04 -11.84 -0.71
N SER A 40 -0.20 -12.57 0.03
CA SER A 40 -0.41 -14.00 0.28
C SER A 40 -1.73 -14.27 0.99
N ALA A 41 -2.17 -13.38 1.89
CA ALA A 41 -3.48 -13.46 2.56
C ALA A 41 -4.66 -13.30 1.59
N LEU A 42 -4.45 -12.65 0.44
CA LEU A 42 -5.45 -12.49 -0.63
C LEU A 42 -5.28 -13.54 -1.75
N GLY A 43 -4.48 -14.60 -1.52
CA GLY A 43 -4.20 -15.61 -2.55
C GLY A 43 -3.27 -15.11 -3.66
N TYR A 44 -2.31 -14.25 -3.32
CA TYR A 44 -1.42 -13.57 -4.26
C TYR A 44 -2.15 -12.64 -5.25
N LEU A 45 -3.28 -12.09 -4.80
CA LEU A 45 -3.96 -11.00 -5.49
C LEU A 45 -3.59 -9.66 -4.88
N THR A 46 -3.62 -8.62 -5.69
CA THR A 46 -3.65 -7.25 -5.19
C THR A 46 -5.01 -6.96 -4.54
N PRO A 47 -5.10 -5.95 -3.66
CA PRO A 47 -6.38 -5.57 -3.05
C PRO A 47 -7.47 -5.25 -4.09
N LEU A 48 -7.11 -4.59 -5.20
CA LEU A 48 -8.03 -4.27 -6.28
C LEU A 48 -8.54 -5.52 -7.01
N GLU A 49 -7.64 -6.45 -7.35
CA GLU A 49 -8.02 -7.72 -7.98
C GLU A 49 -8.90 -8.57 -7.06
N PHE A 50 -8.57 -8.58 -5.77
CA PHE A 50 -9.38 -9.27 -4.77
C PHE A 50 -10.79 -8.67 -4.69
N GLN A 51 -10.93 -7.33 -4.60
CA GLN A 51 -12.24 -6.69 -4.62
C GLN A 51 -13.02 -7.04 -5.90
N ARG A 52 -12.41 -6.93 -7.09
CA ARG A 52 -13.05 -7.28 -8.36
C ARG A 52 -13.54 -8.74 -8.40
N LYS A 53 -12.78 -9.67 -7.81
CA LYS A 53 -13.16 -11.09 -7.74
C LYS A 53 -14.32 -11.36 -6.77
N ASN A 54 -14.45 -10.59 -5.69
CA ASN A 54 -15.51 -10.77 -4.69
C ASN A 54 -16.78 -9.94 -4.95
N LEU A 55 -16.75 -9.04 -5.94
CA LEU A 55 -17.90 -8.23 -6.38
C LEU A 55 -18.66 -8.88 -7.56
N SER A 56 -18.32 -10.12 -7.92
CA SER A 56 -19.02 -10.96 -8.92
C SER A 56 -19.77 -12.09 -8.23
#